data_AF-R7J018-F1
#
_entry.id   AF-R7J018-F1
#
_cell.length_a   1.000
_cell.length_b   1.000
_cell.length_c   1.000
_cell.angle_alpha   90.00
_cell.angle_beta   90.00
_cell.angle_gamma   90.00
#
_symmetry.space_group_name_H-M   'P 1'
#
loop_
_entity.id
_entity.type
_entity.pdbx_description
1 polymer ?
#
loop_
_entity_poly.entity_id
_entity_poly.type
_entity_poly.pdbx_seq_one_letter_code
_entity_poly.pdbx_strand_id
1 'polypeptide(L)' 'MAKGLDSKFLHYGIRKDDLSMIEAICDAEQIDFEWLSEDILKAYHAKKVDAIEIDDAATEEIIRAAIQKIKQ' A
#
# COMPACT_ATOMS: atom_id res chain seq x y z
N MET A 1 8.23 -1.25 -16.36
CA MET A 1 9.03 -0.10 -15.89
C MET A 1 8.44 0.31 -14.55
N ALA A 2 8.96 -0.22 -13.43
CA ALA A 2 8.34 -0.06 -12.09
C ALA A 2 9.21 0.71 -11.08
N LYS A 3 10.46 1.07 -11.46
CA LYS A 3 11.47 1.66 -10.55
C LYS A 3 11.03 2.95 -9.84
N GLY A 4 10.06 3.68 -10.37
CA GLY A 4 9.54 4.90 -9.76
C GLY A 4 8.66 4.64 -8.54
N LEU A 5 7.87 3.55 -8.57
CA LEU A 5 6.97 3.21 -7.46
C LEU A 5 7.77 2.63 -6.29
N ASP A 6 8.69 1.70 -6.56
CA ASP A 6 9.60 1.13 -5.55
C ASP A 6 10.26 2.22 -4.69
N SER A 7 10.72 3.31 -5.33
CA SER A 7 11.36 4.41 -4.63
C SER A 7 10.41 5.22 -3.74
N LYS A 8 9.13 5.37 -4.13
CA LYS A 8 8.13 6.02 -3.27
C LYS A 8 7.88 5.16 -2.04
N PHE A 9 7.55 3.89 -2.21
CA PHE A 9 7.26 2.98 -1.10
C PHE A 9 8.43 2.89 -0.11
N LEU A 10 9.67 2.78 -0.61
CA LEU A 10 10.88 2.83 0.22
C LEU A 10 11.04 4.17 0.97
N HIS A 11 10.71 5.31 0.34
CA HIS A 11 10.74 6.61 0.99
C HIS A 11 9.73 6.71 2.16
N TYR A 12 8.57 6.05 2.01
CA TYR A 12 7.58 5.94 3.08
C TYR A 12 7.95 4.90 4.15
N GLY A 13 9.00 4.10 3.93
CA GLY A 13 9.47 3.07 4.85
C GLY A 13 8.71 1.75 4.73
N ILE A 14 8.06 1.50 3.59
CA ILE A 14 7.35 0.26 3.29
C ILE A 14 8.38 -0.78 2.85
N ARG A 15 8.30 -2.00 3.39
CA ARG A 15 9.27 -3.06 3.09
C ARG A 15 8.98 -3.67 1.72
N LYS A 16 9.98 -4.36 1.15
CA LYS A 16 9.79 -5.11 -0.11
C LYS A 16 8.77 -6.23 0.02
N ASP A 17 8.66 -6.84 1.20
CA ASP A 17 7.65 -7.87 1.49
C ASP A 17 6.24 -7.29 1.39
N ASP A 18 5.98 -6.16 2.07
CA ASP A 18 4.74 -5.41 1.95
C ASP A 18 4.44 -5.06 0.48
N LEU A 19 5.44 -4.62 -0.27
CA LEU A 19 5.28 -4.25 -1.68
C LEU A 19 4.85 -5.44 -2.54
N SER A 20 5.48 -6.60 -2.34
CA SER A 20 5.13 -7.84 -3.02
C SER A 20 3.71 -8.30 -2.66
N MET A 21 3.30 -8.07 -1.42
CA MET A 21 1.94 -8.35 -0.95
C MET A 21 0.90 -7.42 -1.59
N ILE A 22 1.19 -6.11 -1.69
CA ILE A 22 0.30 -5.16 -2.36
C ILE A 22 0.11 -5.57 -3.82
N GLU A 23 1.19 -5.85 -4.54
CA GLU A 23 1.12 -6.30 -5.94
C GLU A 23 0.28 -7.58 -6.08
N ALA A 24 0.46 -8.56 -5.21
CA ALA A 24 -0.31 -9.80 -5.23
C ALA A 24 -1.81 -9.58 -4.99
N ILE A 25 -2.18 -8.70 -4.05
CA ILE A 25 -3.59 -8.38 -3.78
C ILE A 25 -4.19 -7.58 -4.94
N CYS A 26 -3.46 -6.61 -5.50
CA CYS A 26 -3.90 -5.87 -6.70
C CYS A 26 -4.19 -6.82 -7.86
N ASP A 27 -3.29 -7.76 -8.14
CA ASP A 27 -3.44 -8.73 -9.22
C ASP A 27 -4.66 -9.63 -8.99
N ALA A 28 -4.84 -10.13 -7.76
CA ALA A 28 -5.97 -10.97 -7.38
C ALA A 28 -7.33 -10.25 -7.53
N GLU A 29 -7.37 -8.96 -7.23
CA GLU A 29 -8.57 -8.13 -7.31
C GLU A 29 -8.75 -7.47 -8.68
N GLN A 30 -7.82 -7.69 -9.62
CA GLN A 30 -7.73 -7.02 -10.92
C GLN A 30 -7.79 -5.49 -10.84
N ILE A 31 -7.13 -4.93 -9.82
CA ILE A 31 -7.05 -3.49 -9.58
C ILE A 31 -5.71 -2.97 -10.12
N ASP A 32 -5.75 -1.81 -10.77
CA ASP A 32 -4.55 -1.13 -11.22
C ASP A 32 -3.70 -0.70 -10.02
N PHE A 33 -2.47 -1.23 -9.95
CA PHE A 33 -1.56 -0.98 -8.85
C PHE A 33 -1.13 0.48 -8.76
N GLU A 34 -0.94 1.20 -9.87
CA GLU A 34 -0.63 2.63 -9.81
C GLU A 34 -1.79 3.40 -9.17
N TRP A 35 -3.02 3.04 -9.51
CA TRP A 35 -4.21 3.68 -8.95
C TRP A 35 -4.40 3.37 -7.45
N LEU A 36 -4.21 2.11 -7.02
CA LEU A 36 -4.28 1.74 -5.60
C LEU A 36 -3.11 2.33 -4.80
N SER A 37 -1.94 2.48 -5.42
CA SER A 37 -0.74 2.95 -4.74
C SER A 37 -0.90 4.33 -4.12
N GLU A 38 -1.62 5.26 -4.76
CA GLU A 38 -1.85 6.59 -4.21
C GLU A 38 -2.70 6.56 -2.93
N ASP A 39 -3.76 5.73 -2.92
CA ASP A 39 -4.63 5.56 -1.76
C ASP A 39 -3.91 4.86 -0.61
N ILE A 40 -3.12 3.82 -0.92
CA ILE A 40 -2.27 3.15 0.07
C ILE A 40 -1.27 4.15 0.65
N LEU A 41 -0.55 4.91 -0.17
CA LEU A 41 0.45 5.87 0.31
C LEU A 41 -0.15 6.93 1.22
N LYS A 42 -1.34 7.45 0.91
CA LYS A 42 -2.07 8.38 1.80
C LYS A 42 -2.43 7.75 3.13
N ALA A 43 -3.01 6.55 3.10
CA ALA A 43 -3.44 5.84 4.29
C ALA A 43 -2.23 5.41 5.16
N TYR A 44 -1.15 4.95 4.53
CA TYR A 44 0.10 4.59 5.19
C TYR A 44 0.76 5.81 5.83
N HIS A 45 0.77 6.95 5.15
CA HIS A 45 1.31 8.17 5.73
C HIS A 45 0.49 8.65 6.93
N ALA A 46 -0.85 8.66 6.83
CA ALA A 46 -1.72 9.02 7.94
C ALA A 46 -1.53 8.08 9.15
N LYS A 47 -1.48 6.76 8.89
CA LYS A 47 -1.30 5.75 9.93
C LYS A 47 0.10 5.82 10.54
N LYS A 48 1.14 6.19 9.79
CA LYS A 48 2.52 6.36 10.29
C LYS A 48 2.70 7.62 11.13
N VAL A 49 1.92 8.67 10.84
CA VAL A 49 1.90 9.88 11.65
C VAL A 49 1.20 9.61 13.00
N ASP A 50 0.20 8.73 13.01
CA ASP A 50 -0.58 8.38 14.19
C ASP A 50 0.05 7.23 15.02
N ALA A 51 0.57 6.21 14.35
CA ALA A 51 1.23 5.03 14.91
C ALA A 51 2.74 5.09 14.66
N ILE A 52 3.51 5.04 15.74
CA ILE A 52 4.97 5.14 15.74
C ILE A 52 5.62 3.99 14.94
N GLU A 53 4.95 2.84 14.83
CA GLU A 53 5.33 1.70 13.99
C GLU A 53 4.12 1.16 13.22
N ILE A 54 4.35 0.76 11.96
CA ILE A 54 3.40 0.02 11.14
C ILE A 54 3.97 -1.38 10.96
N ASP A 55 3.25 -2.36 11.48
CA ASP A 55 3.51 -3.78 11.29
C ASP A 55 2.81 -4.33 10.04
N ASP A 56 3.16 -5.55 9.63
CA ASP A 56 2.65 -6.18 8.41
C ASP A 56 1.11 -6.32 8.42
N ALA A 57 0.48 -6.50 9.59
CA ALA A 57 -0.98 -6.58 9.69
C ALA A 57 -1.64 -5.20 9.50
N ALA A 58 -1.02 -4.15 10.01
CA ALA A 58 -1.46 -2.78 9.73
C ALA A 58 -1.33 -2.42 8.25
N THR A 59 -0.26 -2.89 7.57
CA THR A 59 -0.11 -2.76 6.12
C THR A 59 -1.25 -3.47 5.38
N GLU A 60 -1.54 -4.72 5.74
CA GLU A 60 -2.66 -5.47 5.14
C GLU A 60 -4.00 -4.73 5.29
N GLU A 61 -4.27 -4.22 6.49
CA GLU A 61 -5.50 -3.47 6.77
C GLU A 61 -5.62 -2.22 5.90
N ILE A 62 -4.52 -1.48 5.73
CA ILE A 62 -4.47 -0.29 4.87
C ILE A 62 -4.81 -0.66 3.42
N ILE A 63 -4.23 -1.74 2.90
CA ILE A 63 -4.45 -2.20 1.52
C ILE A 63 -5.91 -2.62 1.34
N ARG A 64 -6.43 -3.43 2.24
CA ARG A 64 -7.83 -3.88 2.20
C ARG A 64 -8.79 -2.69 2.29
N ALA A 65 -8.50 -1.71 3.14
CA ALA A 65 -9.31 -0.50 3.26
C ALA A 65 -9.29 0.34 1.97
N ALA A 66 -8.13 0.49 1.33
CA ALA A 66 -8.01 1.17 0.05
C ALA A 66 -8.82 0.46 -1.06
N ILE A 67 -8.76 -0.87 -1.12
CA ILE A 67 -9.55 -1.67 -2.07
C ILE A 67 -11.05 -1.55 -1.82
N GLN A 68 -11.47 -1.57 -0.55
CA GLN A 68 -12.88 -1.41 -0.19
C GLN A 68 -13.43 -0.05 -0.60
N LYS A 69 -12.65 1.03 -0.46
CA LYS A 69 -13.05 2.37 -0.92
C LYS A 69 -13.26 2.44 -2.43
N ILE A 70 -12.44 1.72 -3.19
CA ILE A 70 -12.52 1.67 -4.64
C ILE A 70 -13.77 0.92 -5.13
N LYS A 71 -14.15 -0.14 -4.42
CA LYS A 71 -15.31 -0.97 -4.79
C LYS A 71 -16.65 -0.39 -4.34
N GLN A 72 -16.65 0.64 -3.51
CA GLN A 72 -17.85 1.27 -2.96
C GLN A 72 -18.35 2.40 -3.87
#